data_AF-A0A975K811-F1
#
_entry.id   AF-A0A975K811-F1
#
_cell.length_a   1.000
_cell.length_b   1.000
_cell.length_c   1.000
_cell.angle_alpha   90.00
_cell.angle_beta   90.00
_cell.angle_gamma   90.00
#
_symmetry.space_group_name_H-M   'P 1'
#
loop_
_entity.id
_entity.type
_entity.pdbx_description
1 polymer ?
#
loop_
_entity_poly.entity_id
_entity_poly.type
_entity_poly.pdbx_seq_one_letter_code
_entity_poly.pdbx_strand_id
1 'polypeptide(L)'
;MSDQGPIRHREQILLRLFFEHGAAERAGDVDAVMATLCDDPYYEFFPLNYRVEGTAAVREFYARMLGANAPGSQTFRITDTSGNLGDLNSPCDVIWIGNDSMVTRDDLLMTDADGRERSLRYLSIFTLKGMKLEGERIYMSQGAADYIRESLGEDFVSLPGVSIID
;
A
#
# COMPACT_ATOMS: atom_id res chain seq x y z
N MET A 1 -22.51 25.94 14.93
CA MET A 1 -21.76 24.67 15.09
C MET A 1 -22.05 23.85 13.86
N SER A 2 -21.07 23.64 12.97
CA SER A 2 -21.23 22.73 11.83
C SER A 2 -21.35 21.30 12.34
N ASP A 3 -22.26 20.52 11.75
CA ASP A 3 -22.41 19.09 12.04
C ASP A 3 -21.19 18.33 11.49
N GLN A 4 -20.27 17.99 12.38
CA GLN A 4 -19.04 17.26 12.08
C GLN A 4 -19.26 15.73 12.05
N GLY A 5 -20.49 15.24 12.25
CA GLY A 5 -20.82 13.82 12.32
C GLY A 5 -20.43 13.02 11.07
N PRO A 6 -20.81 13.46 9.85
CA PRO A 6 -20.46 12.76 8.61
C PRO A 6 -18.96 12.73 8.33
N ILE A 7 -18.24 13.78 8.71
CA ILE A 7 -16.78 13.91 8.54
C ILE A 7 -16.06 12.87 9.40
N ARG A 8 -16.37 12.85 10.70
CA ARG A 8 -15.79 11.88 11.65
C ARG A 8 -16.09 10.43 11.27
N HIS A 9 -17.25 10.17 10.68
CA HIS A 9 -17.60 8.82 10.22
C HIS A 9 -16.70 8.35 9.07
N ARG A 10 -16.36 9.23 8.12
CA ARG A 10 -15.50 8.87 6.99
C ARG A 10 -14.04 8.72 7.39
N GLU A 11 -13.53 9.56 8.30
CA GLU A 11 -12.21 9.41 8.91
C GLU A 11 -12.06 8.02 9.57
N GLN A 12 -13.07 7.58 10.32
CA GLN A 12 -13.08 6.26 10.95
C GLN A 12 -13.10 5.12 9.91
N ILE A 13 -13.77 5.31 8.78
CA ILE A 13 -13.76 4.33 7.68
C ILE A 13 -12.39 4.24 7.03
N LEU A 14 -11.74 5.37 6.76
CA LEU A 14 -10.37 5.41 6.24
C LEU A 14 -9.40 4.66 7.14
N LEU A 15 -9.40 4.99 8.43
CA LEU A 15 -8.52 4.33 9.41
C LEU A 15 -8.81 2.84 9.48
N ARG A 16 -10.08 2.45 9.56
CA ARG A 16 -10.46 1.03 9.59
C ARG A 16 -9.96 0.29 8.34
N LEU A 17 -10.27 0.82 7.15
CA LEU A 17 -9.87 0.18 5.89
C LEU A 17 -8.35 0.14 5.75
N PHE A 18 -7.63 1.19 6.15
CA PHE A 18 -6.17 1.20 6.15
C PHE A 18 -5.59 0.07 7.00
N PHE A 19 -6.07 -0.13 8.23
CA PHE A 19 -5.62 -1.23 9.08
C PHE A 19 -6.03 -2.60 8.54
N GLU A 20 -7.27 -2.75 8.07
CA GLU A 20 -7.75 -4.00 7.46
C GLU A 20 -6.91 -4.37 6.22
N HIS A 21 -6.59 -3.38 5.40
CA HIS A 21 -5.79 -3.52 4.18
C HIS A 21 -4.37 -3.96 4.51
N GLY A 22 -3.66 -3.23 5.36
CA GLY A 22 -2.31 -3.60 5.78
C GLY A 22 -2.26 -4.97 6.47
N ALA A 23 -3.29 -5.34 7.25
CA ALA A 23 -3.33 -6.63 7.92
C ALA A 23 -3.48 -7.78 6.92
N ALA A 24 -4.27 -7.58 5.87
CA ALA A 24 -4.40 -8.53 4.77
C ALA A 24 -3.10 -8.64 3.96
N GLU A 25 -2.41 -7.54 3.68
CA GLU A 25 -1.09 -7.53 3.03
C GLU A 25 -0.08 -8.34 3.84
N ARG A 26 -0.01 -8.10 5.16
CA ARG A 26 0.89 -8.83 6.07
C ARG A 26 0.57 -10.33 6.14
N ALA A 27 -0.71 -10.69 6.04
CA ALA A 27 -1.15 -12.09 6.00
C ALA A 27 -0.88 -12.77 4.64
N GLY A 28 -0.51 -12.01 3.61
CA GLY A 28 -0.37 -12.52 2.25
C GLY A 28 -1.71 -12.87 1.59
N ASP A 29 -2.82 -12.31 2.07
CA ASP A 29 -4.17 -12.64 1.63
C ASP A 29 -4.66 -11.66 0.57
N VAL A 30 -4.45 -12.01 -0.70
CA VAL A 30 -4.86 -11.20 -1.85
C VAL A 30 -6.37 -10.99 -1.88
N ASP A 31 -7.18 -11.99 -1.51
CA ASP A 31 -8.64 -11.85 -1.55
C ASP A 31 -9.13 -10.87 -0.49
N ALA A 32 -8.56 -10.92 0.71
CA ALA A 32 -8.86 -9.97 1.78
C ALA A 32 -8.40 -8.55 1.42
N VAL A 33 -7.22 -8.38 0.80
CA VAL A 33 -6.77 -7.09 0.27
C VAL A 33 -7.78 -6.54 -0.74
N MET A 34 -8.12 -7.32 -1.76
CA MET A 34 -9.06 -6.90 -2.81
C MET A 34 -10.45 -6.57 -2.24
N ALA A 35 -10.86 -7.23 -1.14
CA ALA A 35 -12.12 -6.94 -0.48
C ALA A 35 -12.17 -5.54 0.17
N THR A 36 -11.05 -4.86 0.40
CA THR A 36 -11.02 -3.49 0.93
C THR A 36 -11.19 -2.40 -0.14
N LEU A 37 -11.01 -2.77 -1.41
CA LEU A 37 -10.94 -1.87 -2.55
C LEU A 37 -12.33 -1.63 -3.18
N CYS A 38 -12.47 -0.54 -3.94
CA CYS A 38 -13.64 -0.31 -4.79
C CYS A 38 -13.59 -1.18 -6.06
N ASP A 39 -14.60 -1.05 -6.92
CA ASP A 39 -14.71 -1.86 -8.14
C ASP A 39 -13.68 -1.46 -9.22
N ASP A 40 -13.17 -0.24 -9.19
CA ASP A 40 -12.22 0.33 -10.14
C ASP A 40 -10.98 0.95 -9.44
N PRO A 41 -10.22 0.16 -8.67
CA PRO A 41 -9.16 0.70 -7.85
C PRO A 41 -7.93 1.07 -8.69
N TYR A 42 -7.11 1.99 -8.17
CA TYR A 42 -5.84 2.32 -8.82
C TYR A 42 -4.68 2.53 -7.84
N TYR A 43 -3.46 2.32 -8.32
CA TYR A 43 -2.23 2.61 -7.60
C TYR A 43 -1.26 3.38 -8.48
N GLU A 44 -0.58 4.36 -7.91
CA GLU A 44 0.47 5.13 -8.57
C GLU A 44 1.76 5.07 -7.77
N PHE A 45 2.84 4.64 -8.40
CA PHE A 45 4.11 4.37 -7.74
C PHE A 45 5.18 5.34 -8.24
N PHE A 46 5.66 6.22 -7.37
CA PHE A 46 6.77 7.14 -7.66
C PHE A 46 8.00 6.75 -6.84
N PRO A 47 9.19 6.64 -7.45
CA PRO A 47 9.58 7.14 -8.78
C PRO A 47 9.48 6.12 -9.93
N LEU A 48 8.80 4.99 -9.75
CA LEU A 48 8.65 3.99 -10.82
C LEU A 48 7.80 4.49 -11.99
N ASN A 49 6.99 5.52 -11.74
CA ASN A 49 6.06 6.09 -12.71
C ASN A 49 5.05 5.06 -13.23
N TYR A 50 4.72 4.05 -12.42
CA TYR A 50 3.71 3.06 -12.79
C TYR A 50 2.34 3.52 -12.31
N ARG A 51 1.34 3.39 -13.18
CA ARG A 51 -0.08 3.40 -12.81
C ARG A 51 -0.67 2.03 -13.08
N VAL A 52 -1.25 1.43 -12.04
CA VAL A 52 -1.96 0.14 -12.09
C VAL A 52 -3.42 0.42 -11.81
N GLU A 53 -4.32 0.06 -12.72
CA GLU A 53 -5.73 0.44 -12.65
C GLU A 53 -6.66 -0.73 -13.00
N GLY A 54 -7.75 -0.83 -12.25
CA GLY A 54 -8.79 -1.83 -12.41
C GLY A 54 -8.50 -3.12 -11.63
N THR A 55 -9.57 -3.84 -11.32
CA THR A 55 -9.54 -5.00 -10.42
C THR A 55 -8.52 -6.06 -10.83
N ALA A 56 -8.42 -6.35 -12.13
CA ALA A 56 -7.54 -7.41 -12.62
C ALA A 56 -6.06 -7.07 -12.47
N ALA A 57 -5.65 -5.85 -12.87
CA ALA A 57 -4.27 -5.41 -12.78
C ALA A 57 -3.83 -5.23 -11.31
N VAL A 58 -4.71 -4.66 -10.47
CA VAL A 58 -4.43 -4.50 -9.03
C VAL A 58 -4.35 -5.85 -8.31
N ARG A 59 -5.20 -6.82 -8.66
CA ARG A 59 -5.09 -8.18 -8.12
C ARG A 59 -3.76 -8.83 -8.50
N GLU A 60 -3.32 -8.69 -9.75
CA GLU A 60 -2.04 -9.23 -10.22
C GLU A 60 -0.85 -8.55 -9.51
N PHE A 61 -0.91 -7.22 -9.32
CA PHE A 61 0.06 -6.48 -8.50
C PHE A 61 0.20 -7.10 -7.11
N TYR A 62 -0.91 -7.31 -6.40
CA TYR A 62 -0.89 -7.92 -5.08
C TYR A 62 -0.44 -9.38 -5.10
N ALA A 63 -0.85 -10.17 -6.09
CA ALA A 63 -0.40 -11.56 -6.21
C ALA A 63 1.12 -11.66 -6.33
N ARG A 64 1.75 -10.78 -7.13
CA ARG A 64 3.21 -10.74 -7.28
C ARG A 64 3.91 -10.19 -6.05
N MET A 65 3.46 -9.05 -5.53
CA MET A 65 4.05 -8.42 -4.34
C MET A 65 3.97 -9.32 -3.10
N LEU A 66 2.81 -9.90 -2.83
CA LEU A 66 2.62 -10.78 -1.67
C LEU A 66 3.21 -12.17 -1.90
N GLY A 67 3.28 -12.64 -3.16
CA GLY A 67 4.01 -13.84 -3.52
C GLY A 67 5.53 -13.70 -3.29
N ALA A 68 6.10 -12.53 -3.59
CA ALA A 68 7.48 -12.20 -3.29
C ALA A 68 7.78 -12.16 -1.78
N ASN A 69 6.75 -12.02 -0.93
CA ASN A 69 6.84 -12.08 0.54
C ASN A 69 6.76 -13.52 1.12
N ALA A 70 6.77 -14.58 0.29
CA ALA A 70 6.59 -15.95 0.78
C ALA A 70 7.56 -16.29 1.95
N PRO A 71 7.15 -17.09 2.95
CA PRO A 71 7.98 -17.36 4.14
C PRO A 71 9.42 -17.76 3.79
N GLY A 72 10.40 -17.00 4.32
CA GLY A 72 11.83 -17.23 4.08
C GLY A 72 12.43 -16.49 2.87
N SER A 73 11.63 -15.80 2.06
CA SER A 73 12.10 -14.95 0.96
C SER A 73 12.70 -13.63 1.44
N GLN A 74 12.16 -13.08 2.52
CA GLN A 74 12.61 -11.83 3.13
C GLN A 74 12.03 -11.67 4.54
N THR A 75 12.65 -10.79 5.32
CA THR A 75 12.20 -10.42 6.67
C THR A 75 12.01 -8.92 6.74
N PHE A 76 10.80 -8.50 7.13
CA PHE A 76 10.49 -7.10 7.40
C PHE A 76 10.61 -6.80 8.89
N ARG A 77 11.21 -5.65 9.20
CA ARG A 77 11.24 -5.08 10.54
C ARG A 77 10.75 -3.65 10.47
N ILE A 78 9.79 -3.33 11.31
CA ILE A 78 9.31 -1.96 11.50
C ILE A 78 10.38 -1.22 12.31
N THR A 79 10.65 0.03 11.93
CA THR A 79 11.55 0.88 12.70
C THR A 79 10.85 1.40 13.96
N ASP A 80 11.61 1.78 14.99
CA ASP A 80 11.06 2.35 16.23
C ASP A 80 10.29 3.67 16.00
N THR A 81 10.35 4.23 14.79
CA THR A 81 9.87 5.58 14.46
C THR A 81 8.55 5.60 13.68
N SER A 82 8.37 4.73 12.69
CA SER A 82 7.13 4.65 11.89
C SER A 82 7.09 3.34 11.11
N GLY A 83 5.89 2.90 10.74
CA GLY A 83 5.63 1.68 9.97
C GLY A 83 4.54 0.85 10.63
N ASN A 84 3.43 0.63 9.94
CA ASN A 84 2.36 -0.19 10.50
C ASN A 84 2.21 -1.55 9.81
N LEU A 85 2.24 -1.63 8.47
CA LEU A 85 1.91 -2.86 7.73
C LEU A 85 0.67 -3.59 8.29
N GLY A 86 -0.34 -2.83 8.75
CA GLY A 86 -1.53 -3.36 9.42
C GLY A 86 -1.36 -3.93 10.84
N ASP A 87 -0.17 -3.84 11.44
CA ASP A 87 0.05 -4.17 12.84
C ASP A 87 -0.43 -3.04 13.76
N LEU A 88 -1.59 -3.21 14.39
CA LEU A 88 -2.14 -2.26 15.36
C LEU A 88 -1.21 -1.93 16.53
N ASN A 89 -0.18 -2.74 16.79
CA ASN A 89 0.80 -2.50 17.85
C ASN A 89 2.05 -1.75 17.36
N SER A 90 2.15 -1.49 16.06
CA SER A 90 3.27 -0.78 15.44
C SER A 90 2.95 0.69 15.19
N PRO A 91 3.94 1.59 15.28
CA PRO A 91 3.72 3.02 15.10
C PRO A 91 3.23 3.33 13.68
N CYS A 92 1.96 3.70 13.51
CA CYS A 92 1.48 4.29 12.27
C CYS A 92 1.65 5.81 12.34
N ASP A 93 2.36 6.39 11.37
CA ASP A 93 2.49 7.85 11.30
C ASP A 93 1.47 8.41 10.30
N VAL A 94 0.27 8.69 10.80
CA VAL A 94 -0.76 9.40 10.03
C VAL A 94 -0.45 10.89 10.07
N ILE A 95 0.05 11.43 8.96
CA ILE A 95 0.43 12.84 8.82
C ILE A 95 -0.83 13.71 8.76
N TRP A 96 -1.84 13.26 8.03
CA TRP A 96 -3.09 13.97 7.86
C TRP A 96 -4.22 13.00 7.53
N ILE A 97 -5.42 13.32 8.00
CA ILE A 97 -6.65 12.65 7.62
C ILE A 97 -7.73 13.69 7.37
N GLY A 98 -8.45 13.52 6.27
CA GLY A 98 -9.60 14.32 5.91
C GLY A 98 -10.82 13.45 5.64
N ASN A 99 -11.81 14.06 4.97
CA ASN A 99 -13.11 13.44 4.77
C ASN A 99 -13.05 12.23 3.84
N ASP A 100 -12.13 12.18 2.89
CA ASP A 100 -12.08 11.18 1.83
C ASP A 100 -10.66 10.74 1.50
N SER A 101 -9.68 11.27 2.22
CA SER A 101 -8.28 11.02 1.95
C SER A 101 -7.46 11.01 3.23
N MET A 102 -6.36 10.27 3.22
CA MET A 102 -5.43 10.14 4.33
C MET A 102 -4.01 10.10 3.80
N VAL A 103 -3.09 10.74 4.51
CA VAL A 103 -1.66 10.72 4.22
C VAL A 103 -0.93 10.01 5.36
N THR A 104 -0.13 8.99 5.03
CA THR A 104 0.69 8.25 6.00
C THR A 104 2.16 8.29 5.61
N ARG A 105 3.02 8.05 6.60
CA ARG A 105 4.43 7.73 6.42
C ARG A 105 4.74 6.39 7.05
N ASP A 106 5.50 5.58 6.34
CA ASP A 106 5.95 4.25 6.79
C ASP A 106 7.45 4.08 6.54
N ASP A 107 8.18 3.66 7.57
CA ASP A 107 9.63 3.39 7.53
C ASP A 107 9.92 1.94 7.92
N LEU A 108 10.31 1.12 6.94
CA LEU A 108 10.57 -0.30 7.10
C LEU A 108 12.04 -0.62 6.79
N LEU A 109 12.56 -1.64 7.47
CA LEU A 109 13.80 -2.31 7.12
C LEU A 109 13.45 -3.69 6.59
N MET A 110 14.01 -4.04 5.44
CA MET A 110 13.87 -5.36 4.84
C MET A 110 15.23 -6.03 4.75
N THR A 111 15.28 -7.32 5.08
CA THR A 111 16.42 -8.19 4.79
C THR A 111 15.98 -9.22 3.76
N ASP A 112 16.57 -9.18 2.57
CA ASP A 112 16.32 -10.13 1.48
C ASP A 112 16.87 -11.54 1.84
N ALA A 113 16.48 -12.57 1.09
CA ALA A 113 16.96 -13.95 1.29
C ALA A 113 18.49 -14.11 1.22
N ASP A 114 19.17 -13.24 0.45
CA ASP A 114 20.62 -13.22 0.31
C ASP A 114 21.33 -12.44 1.44
N GLY A 115 20.56 -11.90 2.39
CA GLY A 115 21.05 -11.10 3.52
C GLY A 115 21.21 -9.62 3.22
N ARG A 116 20.85 -9.14 2.03
CA ARG A 116 20.90 -7.70 1.69
C ARG A 116 19.88 -6.93 2.52
N GLU A 117 20.32 -5.86 3.17
CA GLU A 117 19.44 -4.93 3.87
C GLU A 117 18.99 -3.77 2.97
N ARG A 118 17.70 -3.42 3.03
CA ARG A 118 17.10 -2.28 2.33
C ARG A 118 16.27 -1.45 3.30
N SER A 119 16.40 -0.13 3.21
CA SER A 119 15.46 0.80 3.86
C SER A 119 14.35 1.16 2.89
N LEU A 120 13.14 0.75 3.23
CA LEU A 120 11.93 1.03 2.47
C LEU A 120 11.20 2.17 3.19
N ARG A 121 11.01 3.30 2.51
CA ARG A 121 10.30 4.45 3.07
C ARG A 121 9.19 4.84 2.13
N TYR A 122 8.03 5.16 2.68
CA TYR A 122 6.84 5.50 1.92
C TYR A 122 6.20 6.76 2.48
N LEU A 123 5.65 7.57 1.58
CA LEU A 123 4.65 8.59 1.83
C LEU A 123 3.46 8.24 0.94
N SER A 124 2.37 7.83 1.56
CA SER A 124 1.21 7.28 0.87
C SER A 124 0.00 8.17 1.03
N ILE A 125 -0.74 8.36 -0.06
CA ILE A 125 -2.01 9.09 -0.09
C ILE A 125 -3.11 8.09 -0.43
N PHE A 126 -3.92 7.74 0.56
CA PHE A 126 -5.10 6.90 0.41
C PHE A 126 -6.31 7.76 0.08
N THR A 127 -7.21 7.24 -0.76
CA THR A 127 -8.46 7.89 -1.14
C THR A 127 -9.65 6.95 -0.99
N LEU A 128 -10.83 7.49 -0.67
CA LEU A 128 -12.08 6.74 -0.55
C LEU A 128 -13.02 7.03 -1.72
N LYS A 129 -13.56 5.95 -2.29
CA LYS A 129 -14.75 6.00 -3.15
C LYS A 129 -15.91 5.31 -2.45
N GLY A 130 -16.92 6.10 -2.08
CA GLY A 130 -18.01 5.62 -1.22
C GLY A 130 -17.48 5.18 0.15
N MET A 131 -17.49 3.87 0.39
CA MET A 131 -17.11 3.21 1.66
C MET A 131 -15.96 2.21 1.49
N LYS A 132 -15.19 2.34 0.39
CA LYS A 132 -14.05 1.48 0.02
C LYS A 132 -12.86 2.35 -0.38
N LEU A 133 -11.66 1.78 -0.34
CA LEU A 133 -10.46 2.43 -0.85
C LEU A 133 -10.53 2.52 -2.38
N GLU A 134 -10.39 3.73 -2.91
CA GLU A 134 -10.28 3.96 -4.35
C GLU A 134 -8.88 3.65 -4.86
N GLY A 135 -7.88 4.01 -4.07
CA GLY A 135 -6.52 3.84 -4.49
C GLY A 135 -5.51 4.50 -3.59
N GLU A 136 -4.27 4.29 -3.96
CA GLU A 136 -3.12 4.79 -3.25
C GLU A 136 -2.12 5.43 -4.22
N ARG A 137 -1.70 6.66 -3.91
CA ARG A 137 -0.53 7.26 -4.54
C ARG A 137 0.64 7.16 -3.57
N ILE A 138 1.73 6.55 -4.02
CA ILE A 138 2.84 6.13 -3.18
C ILE A 138 4.11 6.81 -3.67
N TYR A 139 4.72 7.62 -2.82
CA TYR A 139 6.06 8.16 -3.02
C TYR A 139 7.02 7.39 -2.15
N MET A 140 8.10 6.86 -2.73
CA MET A 140 8.95 5.91 -2.02
C MET A 140 10.44 6.15 -2.19
N SER A 141 11.24 5.59 -1.28
CA SER A 141 12.70 5.56 -1.40
C SER A 141 13.15 4.72 -2.61
N GLN A 142 14.38 4.93 -3.08
CA GLN A 142 14.95 4.09 -4.15
C GLN A 142 14.96 2.59 -3.77
N GLY A 143 15.23 2.26 -2.50
CA GLY A 143 15.22 0.87 -2.02
C GLY A 143 13.85 0.22 -2.12
N ALA A 144 12.78 0.97 -1.82
CA ALA A 144 11.40 0.54 -2.04
C ALA A 144 11.05 0.38 -3.52
N ALA A 145 11.49 1.33 -4.37
CA ALA A 145 11.26 1.26 -5.81
C ALA A 145 11.95 0.04 -6.45
N ASP A 146 13.18 -0.25 -6.05
CA ASP A 146 13.90 -1.44 -6.51
C ASP A 146 13.19 -2.71 -6.06
N TYR A 147 12.77 -2.77 -4.79
CA TYR A 147 12.01 -3.90 -4.25
C TYR A 147 10.71 -4.16 -5.03
N ILE A 148 9.87 -3.14 -5.23
CA ILE A 148 8.62 -3.28 -5.99
C ILE A 148 8.92 -3.74 -7.41
N ARG A 149 9.89 -3.14 -8.11
CA ARG A 149 10.24 -3.54 -9.48
C ARG A 149 10.70 -4.99 -9.58
N GLU A 150 11.54 -5.43 -8.64
CA GLU A 150 12.05 -6.81 -8.56
C GLU A 150 10.90 -7.79 -8.31
N SER A 151 10.01 -7.48 -7.36
CA SER A 151 8.84 -8.31 -7.03
C SER A 151 7.83 -8.41 -8.18
N LEU A 152 7.63 -7.32 -8.92
CA LEU A 152 6.69 -7.28 -10.04
C LEU A 152 7.25 -7.96 -11.28
N GLY A 153 8.56 -7.92 -11.53
CA GLY A 153 9.17 -8.44 -12.75
C GLY A 153 8.99 -7.53 -13.96
N GLU A 154 9.84 -7.72 -14.97
CA GLU A 154 9.94 -6.84 -16.14
C GLU A 154 8.69 -6.86 -17.04
N ASP A 155 7.96 -7.98 -17.07
CA ASP A 155 6.76 -8.15 -17.91
C ASP A 155 5.54 -7.40 -17.35
N PHE A 156 5.57 -6.98 -16.08
CA PHE A 156 4.43 -6.38 -15.39
C PHE A 156 3.89 -5.14 -16.10
N VAL A 157 4.78 -4.29 -16.63
CA VAL A 157 4.40 -3.04 -17.34
C VAL A 157 3.67 -3.30 -18.66
N SER A 158 3.71 -4.53 -19.17
CA SER A 158 3.01 -4.91 -20.40
C SER A 158 1.59 -5.45 -20.14
N LEU A 159 1.18 -5.58 -18.87
CA LEU A 159 -0.13 -6.10 -18.52
C LEU A 159 -1.24 -5.09 -18.86
N PRO A 160 -2.42 -5.56 -19.32
CA PRO A 160 -3.59 -4.71 -19.43
C PRO A 160 -3.93 -4.04 -18.09
N GLY A 161 -4.17 -2.72 -18.11
CA GLY A 161 -4.42 -1.93 -16.90
C GLY A 161 -3.15 -1.41 -16.22
N VAL A 162 -1.96 -1.67 -16.77
CA VAL A 162 -0.71 -1.06 -16.32
C VAL A 162 -0.22 -0.05 -17.36
N SER A 163 0.23 1.11 -16.91
CA SER A 163 0.77 2.17 -17.76
C SER A 163 1.93 2.89 -17.07
N ILE A 164 2.77 3.53 -17.88
CA ILE A 164 3.80 4.46 -17.39
C ILE A 164 3.20 5.87 -17.47
N ILE A 165 3.32 6.63 -16.38
CA ILE A 165 2.80 7.99 -16.23
C ILE A 165 3.95 9.00 -16.07
N ASP A 166 3.73 10.25 -16.50
CA ASP A 166 4.72 11.33 -16.43
C ASP A 166 4.65 12.12 -15.12
#